data_AF-A0A401Q9L4-F1
#
_entry.id   AF-A0A401Q9L4-F1
#
_cell.length_a   1.000
_cell.length_b   1.000
_cell.length_c   1.000
_cell.angle_alpha   90.00
_cell.angle_beta   90.00
_cell.angle_gamma   90.00
#
_symmetry.space_group_name_H-M   'P 1'
#
loop_
_entity.id
_entity.type
_entity.pdbx_description
1 polymer ?
#
loop_
_entity_poly.entity_id
_entity_poly.type
_entity_poly.pdbx_seq_one_letter_code
_entity_poly.pdbx_strand_id
1 'polypeptide(L)'
;VYGEPGQLTIQDRMWINSDFNFDNVLSAMMALFTVSTFEGWPQLLYKAIDSHTEDMGPIYNYRVGISIFFIIYIILIAFFMMNIFVGFVIVTFQEQGEAEYKNCELDKNQRQCVQYALKARPLMRYIPKNTHQYKVWYVVTSSYFEYLMFALILLNTICLGMQ
;
A
#
# COMPACT_ATOMS: atom_id res chain seq x y z
N VAL A 1 26.22 -15.62 13.74
CA VAL A 1 26.59 -17.06 13.80
C VAL A 1 27.57 -17.21 14.94
N TYR A 2 27.09 -17.62 16.11
CA TYR A 2 27.99 -17.94 17.22
C TYR A 2 28.58 -19.32 16.93
N GLY A 3 29.85 -19.37 16.53
CA GLY A 3 30.53 -20.62 16.23
C GLY A 3 30.57 -21.54 17.45
N GLU A 4 30.38 -22.84 17.24
CA GLU A 4 30.57 -23.82 18.31
C GLU A 4 32.01 -23.74 18.84
N PRO A 5 32.23 -23.85 20.16
CA PRO A 5 33.53 -23.61 20.79
C PRO A 5 34.67 -24.55 20.36
N GLY A 6 34.43 -25.51 19.45
CA GLY A 6 35.42 -26.41 18.87
C GLY A 6 35.88 -26.09 17.44
N GLN A 7 35.21 -25.17 16.72
CA GLN A 7 35.52 -24.87 15.32
C GLN A 7 36.07 -23.44 15.17
N LEU A 8 37.32 -23.27 15.59
CA LEU A 8 38.04 -22.00 15.48
C LEU A 8 38.68 -21.89 14.09
N THR A 9 38.42 -20.78 13.41
CA THR A 9 39.09 -20.42 12.16
C THR A 9 39.94 -19.18 12.40
N ILE A 10 41.16 -19.17 11.86
CA ILE A 10 42.04 -17.99 11.90
C ILE A 10 41.50 -17.00 10.86
N GLN A 11 41.24 -15.77 11.30
CA GLN A 11 40.73 -14.68 10.47
C GLN A 11 41.51 -13.41 10.80
N ASP A 12 41.90 -12.67 9.77
CA ASP A 12 42.58 -11.38 9.95
C ASP A 12 41.58 -10.31 10.40
N ARG A 13 41.96 -9.51 11.39
CA ARG A 13 41.12 -8.40 11.87
C ARG A 13 41.40 -7.17 11.01
N MET A 14 40.35 -6.62 10.41
CA MET A 14 40.42 -5.40 9.61
C MET A 14 39.47 -4.34 10.15
N TRP A 15 39.86 -3.08 10.06
CA TRP A 15 38.96 -1.95 10.29
C TRP A 15 38.10 -1.75 9.04
N ILE A 16 36.79 -1.89 9.18
CA ILE A 16 35.82 -1.81 8.08
C ILE A 16 34.89 -0.64 8.35
N ASN A 17 34.84 0.33 7.42
CA ASN A 17 33.85 1.41 7.45
C ASN A 17 32.49 0.87 6.98
N SER A 18 31.40 1.43 7.49
CA SER A 18 30.05 1.11 7.04
C SER A 18 29.83 1.57 5.59
N ASP A 19 29.21 0.72 4.78
CA ASP A 19 28.88 1.01 3.38
C ASP A 19 28.03 2.29 3.24
N PHE A 20 27.13 2.52 4.19
CA PHE A 20 26.40 3.77 4.37
C PHE A 20 26.89 4.47 5.64
N ASN A 21 27.38 5.71 5.48
CA ASN A 21 27.97 6.53 6.54
C ASN A 21 27.57 8.00 6.38
N PHE A 22 27.98 8.82 7.36
CA PHE A 22 27.67 10.25 7.44
C PHE A 22 28.94 11.12 7.37
N ASP A 23 30.01 10.62 6.74
CA ASP A 23 31.34 11.26 6.71
C ASP A 23 31.34 12.55 5.88
N ASN A 24 30.48 12.63 4.86
CA ASN A 24 30.26 13.82 4.05
C ASN A 24 28.79 13.90 3.60
N VAL A 25 28.39 15.07 3.09
CA VAL A 25 27.00 15.37 2.72
C VAL A 25 26.46 14.41 1.66
N LEU A 26 27.26 14.05 0.65
CA LEU A 26 26.79 13.17 -0.43
C LEU A 26 26.58 11.73 0.07
N SER A 27 27.51 11.20 0.85
CA SER A 27 27.36 9.89 1.51
C SER A 27 26.16 9.88 2.45
N ALA A 28 25.98 10.94 3.23
CA ALA A 28 24.82 11.10 4.11
C ALA A 28 23.49 11.15 3.33
N MET A 29 23.45 11.84 2.19
CA MET A 29 22.28 11.85 1.31
C MET A 29 21.96 10.45 0.79
N MET A 30 22.97 9.66 0.41
CA MET A 30 22.77 8.28 -0.02
C MET A 30 22.24 7.39 1.11
N ALA A 31 22.78 7.53 2.33
CA ALA A 31 22.31 6.82 3.51
C ALA A 31 20.85 7.22 3.88
N LEU A 32 20.52 8.50 3.78
CA LEU A 32 19.15 8.98 4.02
C LEU A 32 18.18 8.57 2.90
N PHE A 33 18.67 8.40 1.67
CA PHE A 33 17.89 7.85 0.57
C PHE A 33 17.50 6.39 0.82
N THR A 34 18.41 5.52 1.27
CA THR A 34 18.05 4.13 1.62
C THR A 34 17.09 4.05 2.81
N VAL A 35 17.24 4.94 3.79
CA VAL A 35 16.25 5.07 4.87
C VAL A 35 14.87 5.48 4.32
N SER A 36 14.83 6.40 3.34
CA SER A 36 13.57 6.84 2.74
C SER A 36 12.83 5.76 1.94
N THR A 37 13.55 4.77 1.42
CA THR A 37 12.96 3.60 0.73
C THR A 37 12.56 2.48 1.68
N PHE A 38 12.77 2.66 2.99
CA PHE A 38 12.61 1.64 4.03
C PHE A 38 13.49 0.41 3.85
N GLU A 39 14.61 0.54 3.14
CA GLU A 39 15.56 -0.55 2.91
C GLU A 39 16.77 -0.42 3.82
N GLY A 40 17.06 -1.45 4.62
CA GLY A 40 18.26 -1.46 5.46
C GLY A 40 18.29 -0.43 6.61
N TRP A 41 17.19 0.31 6.81
CA TRP A 41 17.12 1.38 7.82
C TRP A 41 17.32 0.90 9.27
N PRO A 42 16.84 -0.30 9.70
CA PRO A 42 17.12 -0.77 11.06
C PRO A 42 18.61 -1.03 11.27
N GLN A 43 19.32 -1.55 10.27
CA GLN A 43 20.76 -1.80 10.35
C GLN A 43 21.53 -0.49 10.49
N LEU A 44 21.16 0.54 9.74
CA LEU A 44 21.77 1.87 9.86
C LEU A 44 21.42 2.53 11.20
N LEU A 45 20.18 2.40 11.67
CA LEU A 45 19.75 2.87 12.99
C LEU A 45 20.56 2.22 14.11
N TYR A 46 20.72 0.89 14.11
CA TYR A 46 21.49 0.21 15.15
C TYR A 46 22.97 0.60 15.13
N LYS A 47 23.58 0.71 13.94
CA LYS A 47 24.94 1.25 13.79
C LYS A 47 25.06 2.68 14.34
N ALA A 48 24.03 3.51 14.15
CA ALA A 48 24.00 4.86 14.69
C ALA A 48 23.81 4.89 16.21
N ILE A 49 22.97 4.01 16.78
CA ILE A 49 22.79 3.87 18.23
C ILE A 49 24.08 3.42 18.92
N ASP A 50 24.79 2.48 18.30
CA ASP A 50 26.04 1.94 18.83
C ASP A 50 27.26 2.85 18.55
N SER A 51 27.08 3.96 17.82
CA SER A 51 28.17 4.89 17.49
C SER A 51 28.78 5.53 18.74
N HIS A 52 30.11 5.52 18.85
CA HIS A 52 30.84 6.09 19.97
C HIS A 52 31.44 7.47 19.62
N THR A 53 32.69 7.73 19.98
CA THR A 53 33.46 8.90 19.54
C THR A 53 34.10 8.65 18.18
N GLU A 54 34.62 9.71 17.58
CA GLU A 54 35.38 9.66 16.33
C GLU A 54 36.53 8.63 16.42
N ASP A 55 36.78 7.93 15.31
CA ASP A 55 37.83 6.91 15.16
C ASP A 55 37.81 5.76 16.19
N MET A 56 36.67 5.52 16.84
CA MET A 56 36.48 4.44 17.80
C MET A 56 35.37 3.47 17.36
N GLY A 57 35.51 2.22 17.79
CA GLY A 57 34.55 1.16 17.49
C GLY A 57 33.22 1.36 18.21
N PRO A 58 32.17 0.63 17.79
CA PRO A 58 30.84 0.74 18.38
C PRO A 58 30.80 0.25 19.83
N ILE A 59 29.96 0.88 20.66
CA ILE A 59 29.59 0.43 22.00
C ILE A 59 28.10 0.13 22.00
N TYR A 60 27.73 -1.10 22.37
CA TYR A 60 26.34 -1.56 22.38
C TYR A 60 25.42 -0.65 23.18
N ASN A 61 24.34 -0.17 22.56
CA ASN A 61 23.31 0.69 23.15
C ASN A 61 23.83 2.00 23.77
N TYR A 62 24.90 2.58 23.23
CA TYR A 62 25.50 3.78 23.80
C TYR A 62 24.64 5.04 23.66
N ARG A 63 24.04 5.28 22.48
CA ARG A 63 23.30 6.52 22.16
C ARG A 63 21.90 6.24 21.63
N VAL A 64 21.08 5.57 22.42
CA VAL A 64 19.68 5.24 22.05
C VAL A 64 18.87 6.47 21.63
N GLY A 65 19.18 7.67 22.16
CA GLY A 65 18.53 8.93 21.78
C GLY A 65 18.64 9.31 20.29
N ILE A 66 19.64 8.79 19.56
CA ILE A 66 19.79 9.02 18.12
C ILE A 66 18.61 8.43 17.33
N SER A 67 17.91 7.43 17.88
CA SER A 67 16.69 6.88 17.27
C SER A 67 15.64 7.94 16.93
N ILE A 68 15.52 8.98 17.75
CA ILE A 68 14.56 10.08 17.55
C ILE A 68 14.80 10.76 16.19
N PHE A 69 16.05 10.96 15.79
CA PHE A 69 16.39 11.55 14.49
C PHE A 69 15.84 10.71 13.33
N PHE A 70 16.07 9.40 13.34
CA PHE A 70 15.61 8.49 12.29
C PHE A 70 14.08 8.42 12.23
N ILE A 71 13.41 8.34 13.39
CA ILE A 71 11.95 8.26 13.44
C ILE A 71 11.31 9.55 12.91
N ILE A 72 11.80 10.72 13.32
CA ILE A 72 11.31 12.01 12.80
C ILE A 72 11.56 12.11 11.30
N TYR A 73 12.75 11.77 10.83
CA TYR A 73 13.09 11.78 9.41
C TYR A 73 12.15 10.89 8.59
N ILE A 74 11.91 9.66 9.04
CA ILE A 74 11.00 8.71 8.40
C ILE A 74 9.58 9.29 8.30
N ILE A 75 9.04 9.83 9.40
CA ILE A 75 7.68 10.40 9.41
C ILE A 75 7.57 11.57 8.43
N LEU A 76 8.55 12.49 8.46
CA LEU A 76 8.55 13.65 7.57
C LEU A 76 8.61 13.23 6.10
N ILE A 77 9.57 12.38 5.73
CA ILE A 77 9.74 11.95 4.34
C ILE A 77 8.56 11.11 3.86
N ALA A 78 8.03 10.21 4.69
CA ALA A 78 6.84 9.44 4.34
C ALA A 78 5.62 10.36 4.07
N PHE A 79 5.42 11.39 4.91
CA PHE A 79 4.35 12.37 4.71
C PHE A 79 4.53 13.15 3.41
N PHE A 80 5.75 13.64 3.12
CA PHE A 80 6.03 14.32 1.85
C PHE A 80 5.85 13.41 0.64
N MET A 81 6.37 12.17 0.68
CA MET A 81 6.24 11.21 -0.40
C MET A 81 4.77 10.89 -0.71
N MET A 82 3.94 10.66 0.31
CA MET A 82 2.51 10.42 0.13
C MET A 82 1.81 11.63 -0.51
N ASN A 83 2.11 12.84 -0.04
CA ASN A 83 1.50 14.06 -0.58
C ASN A 83 1.93 14.35 -2.03
N ILE A 84 3.20 14.13 -2.37
CA ILE A 84 3.70 14.27 -3.74
C ILE A 84 3.00 13.26 -4.65
N PHE A 85 2.91 12.00 -4.21
CA PHE A 85 2.24 10.95 -4.98
C PHE A 85 0.75 11.28 -5.22
N VAL A 86 0.02 11.64 -4.17
CA VAL A 86 -1.40 12.01 -4.29
C VAL A 86 -1.58 13.25 -5.17
N GLY A 87 -0.73 14.28 -5.01
CA GLY A 87 -0.75 15.48 -5.83
C GLY A 87 -0.55 15.18 -7.31
N PHE A 88 0.46 14.37 -7.64
CA PHE A 88 0.73 13.94 -9.02
C PHE A 88 -0.44 13.16 -9.62
N VAL A 89 -0.99 12.20 -8.88
CA VAL A 89 -2.13 11.39 -9.32
C VAL A 89 -3.36 12.28 -9.58
N ILE A 90 -3.70 13.18 -8.67
CA ILE A 90 -4.85 14.08 -8.85
C ILE A 90 -4.68 14.96 -10.09
N VAL A 91 -3.53 15.60 -10.25
CA VAL A 91 -3.26 16.50 -11.39
C VAL A 91 -3.35 15.74 -12.72
N THR A 92 -2.76 14.54 -12.80
CA THR A 92 -2.82 13.72 -14.02
C THR A 92 -4.23 13.24 -14.34
N PHE A 93 -5.04 12.84 -13.34
CA PHE A 93 -6.45 12.48 -13.55
C PHE A 93 -7.31 13.67 -13.96
N GLN A 94 -7.05 14.86 -13.39
CA GLN A 94 -7.73 16.08 -13.81
C GLN A 94 -7.38 16.43 -15.26
N GLU A 95 -6.11 16.38 -15.63
CA GLU A 95 -5.67 16.68 -16.99
C GLU A 95 -6.28 15.71 -18.02
N GLN A 96 -6.25 14.40 -17.76
CA GLN A 96 -6.87 13.41 -18.65
C GLN A 96 -8.41 13.54 -18.68
N GLY A 97 -9.01 13.73 -17.50
CA GLY A 97 -10.45 13.87 -17.34
C GLY A 97 -11.01 15.20 -17.84
N GLU A 98 -10.17 16.20 -18.11
CA GLU A 98 -10.57 17.47 -18.74
C GLU A 98 -10.14 17.56 -20.20
N ALA A 99 -9.09 16.85 -20.62
CA ALA A 99 -8.62 16.81 -22.01
C ALA A 99 -9.70 16.33 -22.98
N GLU A 100 -10.54 15.36 -22.58
CA GLU A 100 -11.66 14.88 -23.40
C GLU A 100 -12.80 15.91 -23.55
N TYR A 101 -12.79 16.98 -22.75
CA TYR A 101 -13.89 17.95 -22.63
C TYR A 101 -13.52 19.38 -23.02
N LYS A 102 -12.23 19.67 -23.27
CA LYS A 102 -11.72 21.03 -23.56
C LYS A 102 -12.40 21.73 -24.76
N ASN A 103 -13.05 20.99 -25.66
CA ASN A 103 -13.66 21.52 -26.89
C ASN A 103 -15.18 21.27 -27.01
N CYS A 104 -15.88 20.92 -25.92
CA CYS A 104 -17.33 20.67 -25.96
C CYS A 104 -18.11 21.84 -25.35
N GLU A 105 -19.20 22.25 -26.01
CA GLU A 105 -20.11 23.30 -25.52
C GLU A 105 -21.00 22.85 -24.34
N LEU A 106 -21.10 21.53 -24.09
CA LEU A 106 -21.95 20.95 -23.05
C LEU A 106 -21.18 20.65 -21.76
N ASP A 107 -21.82 20.91 -20.62
CA ASP A 107 -21.31 20.58 -19.28
C ASP A 107 -21.27 19.04 -19.02
N LYS A 108 -20.44 18.60 -18.06
CA LYS A 108 -20.27 17.17 -17.69
C LYS A 108 -21.60 16.50 -17.35
N ASN A 109 -22.45 17.16 -16.58
CA ASN A 109 -23.76 16.61 -16.17
C ASN A 109 -24.71 16.48 -17.36
N GLN A 110 -24.71 17.46 -18.26
CA GLN A 110 -25.56 17.45 -19.46
C GLN A 110 -25.15 16.31 -20.39
N ARG A 111 -23.85 16.14 -20.64
CA ARG A 111 -23.34 15.04 -21.47
C ARG A 111 -23.65 13.67 -20.86
N GLN A 112 -23.51 13.50 -19.55
CA GLN A 112 -23.87 12.23 -18.89
C GLN A 112 -25.36 11.90 -19.07
N CYS A 113 -26.24 12.89 -18.93
CA CYS A 113 -27.68 12.72 -19.14
C CYS A 113 -28.00 12.37 -20.61
N VAL A 114 -27.44 13.13 -21.57
CA VAL A 114 -27.64 12.89 -23.01
C VAL A 114 -27.08 11.53 -23.42
N GLN A 115 -25.89 11.17 -22.96
CA GLN A 115 -25.27 9.89 -23.24
C GLN A 115 -26.07 8.73 -22.66
N TYR A 116 -26.61 8.87 -21.45
CA TYR A 116 -27.49 7.87 -20.86
C TYR A 116 -28.78 7.74 -21.66
N ALA A 117 -29.44 8.85 -21.99
CA ALA A 117 -30.68 8.85 -22.77
C ALA A 117 -30.50 8.20 -24.15
N LEU A 118 -29.37 8.45 -24.83
CA LEU A 118 -29.09 7.88 -26.15
C LEU A 118 -28.61 6.43 -26.11
N LYS A 119 -27.92 5.99 -25.04
CA LYS A 119 -27.36 4.63 -24.91
C LYS A 119 -28.22 3.66 -24.13
N ALA A 120 -29.22 4.14 -23.37
CA ALA A 120 -30.09 3.29 -22.58
C ALA A 120 -30.83 2.29 -23.48
N ARG A 121 -30.79 1.02 -23.08
CA ARG A 121 -31.55 -0.07 -23.71
C ARG A 121 -32.58 -0.59 -22.72
N PRO A 122 -33.75 -1.05 -23.18
CA PRO A 122 -34.75 -1.61 -22.30
C PRO A 122 -34.19 -2.84 -21.58
N LEU A 123 -34.45 -2.94 -20.28
CA LEU A 123 -34.11 -4.12 -19.48
C LEU A 123 -35.06 -5.27 -19.85
N MET A 124 -34.50 -6.42 -20.19
CA MET A 124 -35.29 -7.62 -20.45
C MET A 124 -35.73 -8.25 -19.13
N ARG A 125 -37.03 -8.19 -18.83
CA ARG A 125 -37.63 -8.91 -17.69
C ARG A 125 -38.45 -10.09 -18.18
N TYR A 126 -38.02 -11.30 -17.83
CA TYR A 126 -38.76 -12.51 -18.15
C TYR A 126 -39.97 -12.66 -17.22
N ILE A 127 -41.16 -12.73 -17.80
CA ILE A 127 -42.43 -12.99 -17.10
C ILE A 127 -43.07 -14.22 -17.74
N PRO A 128 -43.22 -15.34 -17.01
CA PRO A 128 -43.79 -16.57 -17.56
C PRO A 128 -45.30 -16.42 -17.80
N LYS A 129 -45.80 -17.01 -18.89
CA LYS A 129 -47.23 -16.96 -19.27
C LYS A 129 -48.08 -18.03 -18.58
N ASN A 130 -47.49 -19.18 -18.25
CA ASN A 130 -48.20 -20.32 -17.68
C ASN A 130 -48.42 -20.16 -16.16
N THR A 131 -49.63 -20.45 -15.67
CA THR A 131 -50.01 -20.27 -14.25
C THR A 131 -49.11 -21.05 -13.28
N HIS A 132 -48.74 -22.29 -13.60
CA HIS A 132 -47.85 -23.09 -12.75
C HIS A 132 -46.41 -22.54 -12.74
N GLN A 133 -45.90 -22.11 -13.90
CA GLN A 133 -44.57 -21.50 -14.00
C GLN A 133 -44.51 -20.16 -13.27
N TYR A 134 -45.61 -19.38 -13.31
CA TYR A 134 -45.71 -18.12 -12.59
C TYR A 134 -45.61 -18.30 -11.08
N LYS A 135 -46.23 -19.35 -10.51
CA LYS A 135 -46.11 -19.65 -9.06
C LYS A 135 -44.65 -19.91 -8.65
N VAL A 136 -43.93 -20.71 -9.44
CA VAL A 136 -42.50 -20.99 -9.17
C VAL A 136 -41.67 -19.72 -9.34
N TRP A 137 -41.89 -18.98 -10.42
CA TRP A 137 -41.21 -17.71 -10.68
C TRP A 137 -41.43 -16.68 -9.56
N TYR A 138 -42.65 -16.61 -9.02
CA TYR A 138 -42.99 -15.73 -7.90
C TYR A 138 -42.22 -16.08 -6.63
N VAL A 139 -42.06 -17.38 -6.33
CA VAL A 139 -41.27 -17.83 -5.16
C VAL A 139 -39.79 -17.52 -5.34
N VAL A 140 -39.21 -17.86 -6.50
CA VAL A 140 -37.79 -17.66 -6.78
C VAL A 140 -37.42 -16.17 -6.86
N THR A 141 -38.33 -15.33 -7.35
CA THR A 141 -38.13 -13.86 -7.45
C THR A 141 -38.53 -13.14 -6.15
N SER A 142 -38.94 -13.87 -5.10
CA SER A 142 -39.30 -13.26 -3.82
C SER A 142 -38.06 -12.93 -2.99
N SER A 143 -38.12 -11.83 -2.23
CA SER A 143 -37.00 -11.43 -1.35
C SER A 143 -36.70 -12.47 -0.27
N TYR A 144 -37.68 -13.27 0.17
CA TYR A 144 -37.45 -14.35 1.15
C TYR A 144 -36.50 -15.42 0.61
N PHE A 145 -36.63 -15.78 -0.67
CA PHE A 145 -35.75 -16.74 -1.32
C PHE A 145 -34.33 -16.16 -1.50
N GLU A 146 -34.21 -14.87 -1.80
CA GLU A 146 -32.92 -14.18 -1.85
C GLU A 146 -32.20 -14.20 -0.48
N TYR A 147 -32.91 -13.92 0.62
CA TYR A 147 -32.32 -13.98 1.97
C TYR A 147 -31.90 -15.40 2.36
N LEU A 148 -32.68 -16.43 1.98
CA LEU A 148 -32.33 -17.83 2.22
C LEU A 148 -31.02 -18.20 1.49
N MET A 149 -30.92 -17.86 0.20
CA MET A 149 -29.71 -18.11 -0.59
C MET A 149 -28.50 -17.39 -0.01
N PHE A 150 -28.66 -16.13 0.40
CA PHE A 150 -27.60 -15.36 1.06
C PHE A 150 -27.12 -16.02 2.36
N ALA A 151 -28.05 -16.47 3.21
CA ALA A 151 -27.72 -17.16 4.46
C ALA A 151 -26.96 -18.48 4.21
N LEU A 152 -27.35 -19.26 3.18
CA LEU A 152 -26.68 -20.50 2.81
C LEU A 152 -25.25 -20.25 2.29
N ILE A 153 -25.04 -19.21 1.48
CA ILE A 153 -23.69 -18.81 1.02
C ILE A 153 -22.82 -18.41 2.22
N LEU A 154 -23.37 -17.62 3.15
CA LEU A 154 -22.67 -17.18 4.35
C LEU A 154 -22.28 -18.35 5.25
N LEU A 155 -23.21 -19.28 5.48
CA LEU A 155 -22.96 -20.50 6.27
C LEU A 155 -21.89 -21.38 5.62
N ASN A 156 -21.95 -21.56 4.30
CA ASN A 156 -20.93 -22.31 3.56
C ASN A 156 -19.54 -21.65 3.67
N THR A 157 -19.47 -20.32 3.59
CA THR A 157 -18.22 -19.57 3.76
C THR A 157 -17.63 -19.75 5.16
N ILE A 158 -18.47 -19.73 6.21
CA ILE A 158 -18.04 -20.03 7.59
C ILE A 158 -17.52 -21.47 7.71
N CYS A 159 -18.24 -22.43 7.11
CA CYS A 159 -17.86 -23.83 7.13
C CYS A 159 -16.47 -24.05 6.48
N LEU A 160 -16.23 -23.39 5.35
CA LEU A 160 -14.92 -23.41 4.67
C LEU A 160 -13.82 -22.71 5.47
N GLY A 161 -14.13 -21.61 6.17
CA GLY A 161 -13.17 -20.90 7.01
C GLY A 161 -12.83 -21.58 8.34
N MET A 162 -13.59 -22.62 8.72
CA MET A 162 -13.36 -23.45 9.92
C MET A 162 -12.54 -24.71 9.64
N GLN A 163 -12.21 -25.00 8.38
CA GLN A 163 -11.28 -26.06 7.98
C GLN A 163 -9.84 -25.56 7.98
#